data_AF-A0A2P2KKR9-F1
#
_entry.id   AF-A0A2P2KKR9-F1
#
_cell.length_a   1.000
_cell.length_b   1.000
_cell.length_c   1.000
_cell.angle_alpha   90.00
_cell.angle_beta   90.00
_cell.angle_gamma   90.00
#
_symmetry.space_group_name_H-M   'P 1'
#
loop_
_entity.id
_entity.type
_entity.pdbx_description
1 polymer ?
#
loop_
_entity_poly.entity_id
_entity_poly.type
_entity_poly.pdbx_seq_one_letter_code
_entity_poly.pdbx_strand_id
1 'polypeptide(L)'
;MLVGSYPFEDPDDPRNFRKTIGRIMSVQYSIPAYVRISANCKQLLSQIFVANPAKRITIPEIKQHPWFLKNLPKEIIEIEKTNYAESQGDQPSQTIEEIKRIVQEAKRPGEGVKVGERAFVGTSDDLEDDLEDEIDVSGDIGPIV
;
A
#
# COMPACT_ATOMS: atom_id res chain seq x y z
N MET A 1 -13.74 1.12 -7.30
CA MET A 1 -13.92 0.96 -8.77
C MET A 1 -15.28 0.38 -9.15
N LEU A 2 -15.69 -0.82 -8.71
CA LEU A 2 -16.97 -1.43 -9.13
C LEU A 2 -18.21 -0.91 -8.40
N VAL A 3 -18.13 -0.73 -7.08
CA VAL A 3 -19.27 -0.31 -6.23
C VAL A 3 -19.20 1.16 -5.83
N GLY A 4 -17.99 1.74 -5.79
CA GLY A 4 -17.77 3.13 -5.38
C GLY A 4 -17.50 3.32 -3.88
N SER A 5 -17.56 2.25 -3.09
CA SER A 5 -17.25 2.23 -1.66
C SER A 5 -16.36 1.03 -1.30
N TYR A 6 -15.84 1.02 -0.07
CA TYR A 6 -15.06 -0.10 0.46
C TYR A 6 -15.96 -1.27 0.90
N PRO A 7 -15.53 -2.53 0.67
CA PRO A 7 -16.38 -3.71 0.86
C PRO A 7 -16.70 -4.05 2.33
N PHE A 8 -15.90 -3.58 3.28
CA PHE A 8 -16.03 -3.93 4.70
C PHE A 8 -16.36 -2.75 5.60
N GLU A 9 -16.42 -1.53 5.06
CA GLU A 9 -16.80 -0.36 5.85
C GLU A 9 -18.28 -0.38 6.21
N ASP A 10 -18.60 0.26 7.33
CA ASP A 10 -19.99 0.47 7.72
C ASP A 10 -20.59 1.63 6.92
N PRO A 11 -21.66 1.41 6.12
CA PRO A 11 -22.30 2.48 5.38
C PRO A 11 -22.87 3.59 6.28
N ASP A 12 -23.28 3.24 7.51
CA ASP A 12 -23.88 4.16 8.46
C ASP A 12 -22.85 4.91 9.31
N ASP A 13 -21.68 4.31 9.56
CA ASP A 13 -20.59 4.90 10.35
C ASP A 13 -19.20 4.52 9.79
N PRO A 14 -18.73 5.21 8.74
CA PRO A 14 -17.47 4.88 8.06
C PRO A 14 -16.22 4.98 8.94
N ARG A 15 -16.28 5.73 10.05
CA ARG A 15 -15.14 5.91 10.98
C ARG A 15 -15.09 4.83 12.05
N ASN A 16 -16.02 3.87 12.04
CA ASN A 16 -16.05 2.77 12.99
C ASN A 16 -15.06 1.65 12.62
N PHE A 17 -13.78 1.88 12.91
CA PHE A 17 -12.74 0.89 12.61
C PHE A 17 -12.99 -0.45 13.29
N ARG A 18 -13.54 -0.46 14.50
CA ARG A 18 -13.85 -1.71 15.23
C ARG A 18 -14.81 -2.59 14.42
N LYS A 19 -15.87 -1.99 13.85
CA LYS A 19 -16.85 -2.72 13.02
C LYS A 19 -16.26 -3.14 11.68
N THR A 20 -15.46 -2.28 11.04
CA THR A 20 -14.75 -2.59 9.80
C THR A 20 -13.81 -3.79 9.96
N ILE A 21 -13.00 -3.83 11.02
CA ILE A 21 -12.11 -4.97 11.32
C ILE A 21 -12.93 -6.25 11.54
N GLY A 22 -14.04 -6.18 12.29
CA GLY A 22 -14.93 -7.33 12.48
C GLY A 22 -15.49 -7.89 11.16
N ARG A 23 -15.86 -7.01 10.23
CA ARG A 23 -16.32 -7.40 8.88
C ARG A 23 -15.21 -7.99 8.03
N ILE A 24 -13.98 -7.49 8.13
CA ILE A 24 -12.82 -8.06 7.43
C ILE A 24 -12.55 -9.49 7.92
N MET A 25 -12.51 -9.69 9.24
CA MET A 25 -12.20 -11.01 9.82
C MET A 25 -13.27 -12.06 9.51
N SER A 26 -14.54 -11.64 9.42
CA SER A 26 -15.66 -12.50 9.04
C SER A 26 -15.94 -12.55 7.53
N VAL A 27 -15.18 -11.81 6.72
CA VAL A 27 -15.36 -11.68 5.26
C VAL A 27 -16.79 -11.25 4.91
N GLN A 28 -17.34 -10.32 5.67
CA GLN A 28 -18.69 -9.82 5.48
C GLN A 28 -18.68 -8.63 4.51
N TYR A 29 -18.97 -8.90 3.24
CA TYR A 29 -19.20 -7.89 2.22
C TYR A 29 -20.47 -8.21 1.43
N SER A 30 -21.09 -7.19 0.84
CA SER A 30 -22.22 -7.38 -0.07
C SER A 30 -22.10 -6.45 -1.26
N ILE A 31 -22.64 -6.88 -2.41
CA ILE A 31 -22.62 -6.10 -3.64
C ILE A 31 -24.05 -5.56 -3.83
N PRO A 32 -24.25 -4.23 -3.78
CA PRO A 32 -25.59 -3.66 -3.86
C PRO A 32 -26.32 -4.04 -5.15
N ALA A 33 -27.66 -4.18 -5.06
CA ALA A 33 -28.49 -4.66 -6.17
C ALA A 33 -28.47 -3.74 -7.41
N TYR A 34 -28.20 -2.45 -7.22
CA TYR A 34 -28.07 -1.49 -8.32
C TYR A 34 -26.80 -1.71 -9.15
N VAL A 35 -25.78 -2.39 -8.60
CA VAL A 35 -24.52 -2.65 -9.28
C VAL A 35 -24.62 -3.93 -10.10
N ARG A 36 -24.62 -3.80 -11.43
CA ARG A 36 -24.61 -4.94 -12.34
C ARG A 36 -23.18 -5.37 -12.64
N ILE A 37 -22.80 -6.54 -12.12
CA ILE A 37 -21.51 -7.18 -12.42
C ILE A 37 -21.74 -8.59 -12.98
N SER A 38 -20.84 -9.02 -13.86
CA SER A 38 -20.90 -10.35 -14.47
C SER A 38 -20.66 -11.47 -13.45
N ALA A 39 -21.15 -12.67 -13.75
CA ALA A 39 -20.93 -13.84 -12.90
C ALA A 39 -19.43 -14.12 -12.68
N ASN A 40 -18.61 -14.02 -13.73
CA ASN A 40 -17.16 -14.19 -13.63
C ASN A 40 -16.53 -13.14 -12.70
N CYS A 41 -17.04 -11.90 -12.67
CA CYS A 41 -16.56 -10.87 -11.73
C CYS A 41 -16.87 -11.26 -10.28
N LYS A 42 -18.11 -11.69 -10.01
CA LYS A 42 -18.53 -12.16 -8.68
C LYS A 42 -17.69 -13.34 -8.21
N GLN A 43 -17.45 -14.30 -9.10
CA GLN A 43 -16.60 -15.45 -8.83
C GLN A 43 -15.18 -15.01 -8.46
N LEU A 44 -14.57 -14.12 -9.23
CA LEU A 44 -13.22 -13.63 -8.94
C LEU A 44 -13.16 -12.95 -7.56
N LEU A 45 -14.11 -12.07 -7.25
CA LEU A 45 -14.18 -11.41 -5.95
C LEU A 45 -14.33 -12.42 -4.79
N SER A 46 -15.14 -13.47 -4.99
CA SER A 46 -15.31 -14.51 -3.97
C SER A 46 -14.05 -15.33 -3.70
N GLN A 47 -13.14 -15.44 -4.67
CA GLN A 47 -11.86 -16.14 -4.50
C GLN A 47 -10.75 -15.23 -3.95
N ILE A 48 -10.89 -13.91 -4.09
CA ILE A 48 -9.99 -12.91 -3.51
C ILE A 48 -10.34 -12.66 -2.03
N PHE A 49 -11.62 -12.44 -1.73
CA PHE A 49 -12.10 -12.22 -0.37
C PHE A 49 -12.29 -13.56 0.34
N VAL A 50 -11.16 -14.18 0.69
CA VAL A 50 -11.08 -15.43 1.46
C VAL A 50 -10.26 -15.18 2.73
N ALA A 51 -10.81 -15.54 3.89
CA ALA A 51 -10.17 -15.34 5.20
C ALA A 51 -8.82 -16.07 5.28
N ASN A 52 -8.80 -17.35 4.86
CA ASN A 52 -7.60 -18.16 4.86
C ASN A 52 -6.69 -17.79 3.67
N PRO A 53 -5.49 -17.24 3.91
CA PRO A 53 -4.57 -16.85 2.84
C PRO A 53 -4.14 -18.02 1.95
N ALA A 54 -4.00 -19.22 2.51
CA ALA A 54 -3.57 -20.41 1.75
C ALA A 54 -4.64 -20.90 0.75
N LYS A 55 -5.90 -20.47 0.92
CA LYS A 55 -7.01 -20.79 0.00
C LYS A 55 -7.35 -19.62 -0.94
N ARG A 56 -6.69 -18.48 -0.77
CA ARG A 56 -6.95 -17.28 -1.57
C ARG A 56 -6.32 -17.45 -2.94
N ILE A 57 -7.05 -17.03 -3.98
CA ILE A 57 -6.55 -17.07 -5.36
C ILE A 57 -5.23 -16.32 -5.47
N THR A 58 -4.28 -16.91 -6.18
CA THR A 58 -2.94 -16.36 -6.42
C THR A 58 -2.92 -15.45 -7.64
N ILE A 59 -1.88 -14.61 -7.77
CA ILE A 59 -1.72 -13.73 -8.93
C ILE A 59 -1.67 -14.52 -10.27
N PRO A 60 -0.93 -15.63 -10.41
CA PRO A 60 -0.94 -16.43 -11.63
C PRO A 60 -2.32 -16.97 -12.00
N GLU A 61 -3.13 -17.37 -11.00
CA GLU A 61 -4.51 -17.83 -11.21
C GLU A 61 -5.44 -16.68 -11.61
N ILE A 62 -5.29 -15.49 -11.02
CA ILE A 62 -6.03 -14.28 -11.43
C ILE A 62 -5.76 -13.95 -12.89
N LYS A 63 -4.48 -13.99 -13.32
CA LYS A 63 -4.09 -13.72 -14.72
C LYS A 63 -4.73 -14.67 -15.72
N GLN A 64 -5.06 -15.89 -15.30
CA GLN A 64 -5.73 -16.90 -16.12
C GLN A 64 -7.27 -16.83 -15.99
N HIS A 65 -7.80 -16.02 -15.07
CA HIS A 65 -9.23 -15.98 -14.79
C HIS A 65 -10.00 -15.37 -15.98
N PRO A 66 -11.13 -15.95 -16.42
CA PRO A 66 -11.88 -15.48 -17.59
C PRO A 66 -12.32 -14.01 -17.53
N TRP A 67 -12.54 -13.49 -16.32
CA TRP A 67 -12.86 -12.07 -16.14
C TRP A 67 -11.67 -11.15 -16.44
N PHE A 68 -10.45 -11.56 -16.09
CA PHE A 68 -9.23 -10.78 -16.29
C PHE A 68 -8.79 -10.80 -17.76
N LEU A 69 -8.90 -11.95 -18.42
CA LEU A 69 -8.53 -12.11 -19.83
C LEU A 69 -9.51 -11.42 -20.79
N LYS A 70 -10.73 -11.12 -20.35
CA LYS A 70 -11.74 -10.50 -21.20
C LYS A 70 -11.31 -9.08 -21.59
N ASN A 71 -11.11 -8.87 -22.90
CA ASN A 71 -10.67 -7.59 -23.48
C ASN A 71 -9.29 -7.13 -22.97
N LEU A 72 -8.42 -8.06 -22.55
CA LEU A 72 -7.05 -7.72 -22.18
C LEU A 72 -6.25 -7.35 -23.44
N PRO A 73 -5.64 -6.14 -23.52
CA PRO A 73 -4.82 -5.74 -24.66
C PRO A 73 -3.64 -6.70 -24.87
N LYS A 74 -3.39 -7.07 -26.14
CA LYS A 74 -2.31 -7.99 -26.50
C LYS A 74 -0.92 -7.46 -26.11
N GLU A 75 -0.74 -6.15 -26.18
CA GLU A 75 0.50 -5.46 -25.77
C GLU A 75 0.88 -5.77 -24.32
N ILE A 76 -0.09 -5.79 -23.40
CA ILE A 76 0.16 -6.11 -21.98
C ILE A 76 0.59 -7.58 -21.82
N ILE A 77 -0.04 -8.48 -22.58
CA ILE A 77 0.30 -9.91 -22.58
C ILE A 77 1.71 -10.14 -23.15
N GLU A 78 2.10 -9.35 -24.13
CA GLU A 78 3.42 -9.40 -24.76
C GLU A 78 4.49 -8.83 -23.81
N ILE A 79 4.27 -7.67 -23.18
CA ILE A 79 5.18 -7.07 -22.17
C ILE A 79 5.42 -7.99 -20.97
N GLU A 80 4.45 -8.82 -20.57
CA GLU A 80 4.70 -9.82 -19.53
C GLU A 80 5.62 -10.96 -20.00
N LYS A 81 5.67 -11.25 -21.31
CA LYS A 81 6.46 -12.33 -21.92
C LYS A 81 7.84 -11.85 -22.35
N THR A 82 7.90 -10.72 -23.03
CA THR A 82 9.12 -9.95 -23.26
C THR A 82 9.37 -9.20 -21.98
N ASN A 83 10.12 -9.80 -21.04
CA ASN A 83 10.62 -9.10 -19.85
C ASN A 83 10.89 -7.63 -20.19
N TYR A 84 10.59 -6.70 -19.27
CA TYR A 84 10.78 -5.24 -19.31
C TYR A 84 12.14 -4.72 -19.85
N ALA A 85 13.03 -5.58 -20.33
CA ALA A 85 14.29 -5.33 -21.02
C ALA A 85 14.16 -4.50 -22.32
N GLU A 86 13.06 -4.58 -23.08
CA GLU A 86 12.99 -3.89 -24.39
C GLU A 86 12.46 -2.44 -24.34
N SER A 87 11.90 -1.98 -23.21
CA SER A 87 11.47 -0.57 -23.06
C SER A 87 12.58 0.37 -22.55
N GLN A 88 13.76 -0.18 -22.24
CA GLN A 88 14.94 0.52 -21.71
C GLN A 88 15.77 1.24 -22.79
N GLY A 89 15.21 1.52 -23.97
CA GLY A 89 15.93 2.19 -25.05
C GLY A 89 16.16 3.69 -24.83
N ASP A 90 15.37 4.34 -23.97
CA ASP A 90 15.29 5.81 -23.94
C ASP A 90 15.24 6.43 -22.52
N GLN A 91 15.47 5.64 -21.46
CA GLN A 91 15.68 6.17 -20.11
C GLN A 91 17.16 6.10 -19.71
N PRO A 92 17.77 7.20 -19.22
CA PRO A 92 19.08 7.14 -18.59
C PRO A 92 18.94 6.34 -17.29
N SER A 93 19.26 5.05 -17.34
CA SER A 93 19.26 4.18 -16.17
C SER A 93 20.48 4.48 -15.30
N GLN A 94 20.23 5.09 -14.14
CA GLN A 94 21.27 5.35 -13.15
C GLN A 94 21.84 4.04 -12.61
N THR A 95 23.15 4.00 -12.39
CA THR A 95 23.78 2.84 -11.78
C THR A 95 23.42 2.74 -10.29
N ILE A 96 23.47 1.53 -9.72
CA ILE A 96 23.20 1.32 -8.29
C ILE A 96 24.16 2.17 -7.44
N GLU A 97 25.40 2.33 -7.90
CA GLU A 97 26.44 3.12 -7.27
C GLU A 97 26.11 4.61 -7.28
N GLU A 98 25.61 5.12 -8.41
CA GLU A 98 25.16 6.51 -8.55
C GLU A 98 23.97 6.81 -7.65
N ILE A 99 22.96 5.92 -7.62
CA ILE A 99 21.79 6.03 -6.74
C ILE A 99 22.26 6.08 -5.27
N LYS A 100 23.15 5.17 -4.87
CA LYS A 100 23.71 5.15 -3.51
C LYS A 100 24.47 6.43 -3.20
N ARG A 101 25.26 6.96 -4.13
CA ARG A 101 26.00 8.22 -3.93
C ARG A 101 25.04 9.39 -3.72
N ILE A 102 24.03 9.54 -4.57
CA ILE A 102 23.03 10.61 -4.45
C ILE A 102 22.30 10.52 -3.10
N VAL A 103 21.91 9.32 -2.67
CA VAL A 103 21.27 9.12 -1.36
C VAL A 103 22.19 9.50 -0.21
N GLN A 104 23.49 9.19 -0.29
CA GLN A 104 24.45 9.60 0.75
C GLN A 104 24.73 11.10 0.75
N GLU A 105 24.75 11.72 -0.44
CA GLU A 105 24.92 13.15 -0.59
C GLU A 105 23.71 13.93 -0.03
N ALA A 106 22.49 13.44 -0.27
CA ALA A 106 21.26 14.04 0.27
C ALA A 106 21.14 13.95 1.81
N LYS A 107 21.91 13.08 2.46
CA LYS A 107 21.97 12.99 3.93
C LYS A 107 22.88 14.05 4.56
N ARG A 108 23.75 14.70 3.78
CA ARG A 108 24.58 15.79 4.30
C ARG A 108 23.67 17.02 4.52
N PRO A 109 23.64 17.62 5.72
CA PRO A 109 22.93 18.87 5.93
C PRO A 109 23.53 19.94 5.01
N GLY A 110 22.67 20.75 4.38
CA GLY A 110 23.09 21.76 3.42
C GLY A 110 24.10 22.72 4.04
N GLU A 111 25.26 22.86 3.42
CA GLU A 111 26.19 23.95 3.70
C GLU A 111 25.51 25.23 3.20
N GLY A 112 24.74 25.88 4.08
CA GLY A 112 24.14 27.17 3.79
C GLY A 112 25.24 28.12 3.31
N VAL A 113 25.10 28.63 2.08
CA VAL A 113 25.94 29.71 1.60
C VAL A 113 25.77 30.85 2.61
N LYS A 114 26.83 31.14 3.37
CA LYS A 114 26.93 32.36 4.18
C LYS A 114 27.01 33.56 3.24
N VAL A 115 25.89 33.93 2.64
CA VAL A 115 25.74 35.29 2.08
C VAL A 115 25.57 36.21 3.27
N GLY A 116 26.51 37.14 3.40
CA GLY A 116 26.66 38.03 4.54
C GLY A 116 25.38 38.75 4.95
N GLU A 117 25.29 38.92 6.27
CA GLU A 117 24.37 39.73 7.05
C GLU A 117 23.56 40.79 6.28
N ARG A 118 22.26 40.55 6.12
CA ARG A 118 21.22 41.54 6.50
C ARG A 118 19.82 40.91 6.64
N ALA A 119 19.41 40.80 7.90
CA ALA A 119 18.05 40.86 8.44
C ALA A 119 16.93 40.03 7.76
N PHE A 120 16.60 38.89 8.37
CA PHE A 120 15.20 38.52 8.56
C PHE A 120 14.98 38.18 10.03
N VAL A 121 13.95 38.80 10.59
CA VAL A 121 13.61 38.87 12.00
C VAL A 121 12.86 37.61 12.43
N GLY A 122 13.30 37.03 13.57
CA GLY A 122 12.47 36.41 14.61
C GLY A 122 11.66 35.16 14.26
N THR A 123 12.04 34.01 14.82
CA THR A 123 11.57 33.58 16.16
C THR A 123 12.34 32.33 16.55
N SER A 124 13.11 32.45 17.62
CA SER A 124 13.61 31.35 18.43
C SER A 124 12.44 30.77 19.23
N ASP A 125 12.26 29.46 19.19
CA ASP A 125 11.76 28.70 20.34
C ASP A 125 12.47 27.34 20.31
N ASP A 126 13.62 27.32 20.99
CA ASP A 126 14.23 26.13 21.56
C ASP A 126 13.32 25.66 22.70
N LEU A 127 12.75 24.46 22.55
CA LEU A 127 12.27 23.66 23.69
C LEU A 127 12.70 22.21 23.43
N GLU A 128 13.91 21.88 23.86
CA GLU A 128 14.25 20.53 24.31
C GLU A 128 13.80 20.42 25.77
N ASP A 129 12.85 19.52 26.06
CA ASP A 129 12.64 18.97 27.41
C ASP A 129 12.17 17.52 27.24
N ASP A 130 13.17 16.64 27.16
CA ASP A 130 13.32 15.45 27.99
C ASP A 130 12.03 14.73 28.46
N LEU A 131 11.67 13.62 27.80
CA LEU A 131 10.89 12.54 28.41
C LEU A 131 11.35 11.19 27.87
N GLU A 132 12.44 10.69 28.46
CA GLU A 132 12.69 9.25 28.60
C GLU A 132 11.66 8.67 29.59
N ASP A 133 10.56 8.11 29.08
CA ASP A 133 9.73 7.20 29.89
C ASP A 133 10.09 5.76 29.53
N GLU A 134 10.93 5.16 30.37
CA GLU A 134 11.09 3.72 30.50
C GLU A 134 9.72 3.07 30.77
N ILE A 135 9.27 2.22 29.85
CA ILE A 135 8.13 1.34 30.10
C ILE A 135 8.68 -0.06 30.43
N ASP A 136 9.02 -0.25 31.70
CA ASP A 136 9.19 -1.58 32.29
C ASP A 136 7.80 -2.23 32.42
N VAL A 137 7.52 -3.23 31.58
CA VAL A 137 6.46 -4.21 31.84
C VAL A 137 7.11 -5.59 31.88
N SER A 138 7.81 -5.84 32.99
CA SER A 138 7.72 -7.12 33.68
C SER A 138 6.24 -7.48 33.87
N GLY A 139 5.75 -8.36 33.01
CA GLY A 139 4.39 -8.90 33.02
C GLY A 139 4.43 -10.38 32.71
N ASP A 140 4.78 -11.16 33.74
CA ASP A 140 4.64 -12.61 33.84
C ASP A 140 3.31 -13.09 33.25
N ILE A 141 3.35 -13.80 32.12
CA ILE A 141 2.23 -14.62 31.65
C ILE A 141 2.64 -16.08 31.86
N GLY A 142 2.29 -16.60 33.04
CA GLY A 142 2.27 -18.02 33.33
C GLY A 142 1.38 -18.80 32.36
N PRO A 143 1.57 -20.13 32.26
CA PRO A 143 0.94 -20.94 31.23
C PRO A 143 -0.56 -21.09 31.50
N ILE A 144 -1.38 -20.80 30.50
CA ILE A 144 -2.78 -21.20 30.49
C ILE A 144 -2.84 -22.64 29.97
N VAL A 145 -3.45 -23.48 30.80
CA VAL A 145 -3.72 -24.93 30.66
C VAL A 145 -4.55 -25.26 29.42
#